data_AF-A0A2J8J6D2-F1
#
_entry.id   AF-A0A2J8J6D2-F1
#
_cell.length_a   1.000
_cell.length_b   1.000
_cell.length_c   1.000
_cell.angle_alpha   90.00
_cell.angle_beta   90.00
_cell.angle_gamma   90.00
#
_symmetry.space_group_name_H-M   'P 1'
#
loop_
_entity.id
_entity.type
_entity.pdbx_description
1 polymer ?
#
loop_
_entity_poly.entity_id
_entity_poly.type
_entity_poly.pdbx_seq_one_letter_code
_entity_poly.pdbx_strand_id
1 'polypeptide(L)'
;MSDSKEPRVQQLGLLEEDPTTSGIRLFPRDFQFQQIHGHKSSTVPFLLGPVSKVPSSLSQEQSEQDTIYQNLTQLKAAVGELSEKSKLQEIYQELTQLKAAVGELPEKSKLQEIYQELTQLKAAVERLCRHCPKDWTFFQGNCYFMSNSQRNWHNSVTACREVRAQLVVIKSAEEQNFLQLQTSRSNRFSWMGLSDLNQEGTWQWVDGSPLSPSFQRYWNSGEPNNSGNEDCAEFSGSGWNDNRCDIDNYWICKKPAVCFRDE
;
A
#
# COMPACT_ATOMS: atom_id res chain seq x y z
N MET A 1 44.97 -7.04 58.57
CA MET A 1 44.72 -5.82 57.79
C MET A 1 43.50 -6.15 56.92
N SER A 2 42.28 -6.18 57.45
CA SER A 2 41.42 -5.04 57.91
C SER A 2 41.20 -4.07 56.74
N ASP A 3 40.00 -3.73 56.25
CA ASP A 3 38.64 -3.88 56.76
C ASP A 3 37.62 -3.48 55.66
N SER A 4 36.41 -4.08 55.68
CA SER A 4 35.04 -3.54 55.39
C SER A 4 34.76 -2.59 54.19
N LYS A 5 33.62 -2.57 53.47
CA LYS A 5 32.28 -3.19 53.57
C LYS A 5 31.49 -2.92 52.26
N GLU A 6 30.57 -3.83 51.96
CA GLU A 6 29.49 -3.78 50.94
C GLU A 6 28.42 -2.70 51.27
N PRO A 7 27.53 -2.36 50.33
CA PRO A 7 26.23 -3.02 50.40
C PRO A 7 25.68 -3.53 49.06
N ARG A 8 24.88 -4.57 49.22
CA ARG A 8 24.21 -5.41 48.24
C ARG A 8 22.75 -4.94 48.07
N VAL A 9 22.02 -5.66 47.18
CA VAL A 9 20.55 -5.85 47.14
C VAL A 9 19.81 -4.86 46.20
N GLN A 10 18.92 -5.22 45.25
CA GLN A 10 18.25 -6.47 44.86
C GLN A 10 17.77 -6.37 43.39
N GLN A 11 17.53 -7.56 42.83
CA GLN A 11 16.91 -7.88 41.56
C GLN A 11 15.45 -7.39 41.48
N LEU A 12 15.08 -6.66 40.42
CA LEU A 12 13.69 -6.36 40.09
C LEU A 12 13.19 -7.33 39.00
N GLY A 13 12.20 -8.11 39.38
CA GLY A 13 11.48 -9.04 38.52
C GLY A 13 10.33 -8.39 37.74
N LEU A 14 9.84 -9.20 36.82
CA LEU A 14 8.68 -9.03 35.95
C LEU A 14 7.44 -8.50 36.68
N LEU A 15 6.72 -7.58 36.03
CA LEU A 15 5.36 -7.19 36.40
C LEU A 15 4.40 -7.71 35.34
N GLU A 16 3.60 -8.70 35.76
CA GLU A 16 2.31 -9.05 35.19
C GLU A 16 1.27 -8.03 35.69
N GLU A 17 0.37 -7.59 34.82
CA GLU A 17 -0.78 -6.75 35.16
C GLU A 17 -2.04 -7.62 35.10
N ASP A 18 -2.67 -7.84 36.24
CA ASP A 18 -3.98 -8.46 36.38
C ASP A 18 -4.94 -7.41 37.01
N PRO A 19 -6.22 -7.36 36.60
CA PRO A 19 -7.14 -6.28 36.93
C PRO A 19 -7.91 -6.60 38.21
N THR A 20 -8.05 -5.64 39.14
CA THR A 20 -9.26 -5.42 39.99
C THR A 20 -8.93 -4.55 41.21
N THR A 21 -9.52 -3.35 41.31
CA THR A 21 -10.03 -2.84 42.61
C THR A 21 -11.17 -1.84 42.41
N SER A 22 -12.37 -2.28 42.80
CA SER A 22 -13.55 -1.49 43.21
C SER A 22 -13.18 -0.49 44.32
N GLY A 23 -13.83 0.65 44.57
CA GLY A 23 -15.20 1.11 44.33
C GLY A 23 -15.74 1.72 45.63
N ILE A 24 -16.50 2.83 45.60
CA ILE A 24 -17.26 3.43 46.72
C ILE A 24 -18.36 4.30 46.04
N ARG A 25 -19.69 4.29 46.31
CA ARG A 25 -20.57 3.92 47.43
C ARG A 25 -22.02 3.79 46.91
N LEU A 26 -22.79 2.82 47.38
CA LEU A 26 -24.27 2.83 47.39
C LEU A 26 -24.77 2.02 48.58
N PHE A 27 -25.81 2.51 49.28
CA PHE A 27 -26.75 1.80 50.17
C PHE A 27 -27.86 2.78 50.61
N PRO A 28 -29.04 2.33 51.11
CA PRO A 28 -29.75 1.05 50.87
C PRO A 28 -31.32 1.15 50.85
N ARG A 29 -31.96 -0.05 50.75
CA ARG A 29 -33.32 -0.47 51.22
C ARG A 29 -34.53 -0.14 50.34
N ASP A 30 -35.54 -0.98 50.13
CA ASP A 30 -35.92 -2.33 50.57
C ASP A 30 -36.90 -2.90 49.51
N PHE A 31 -36.89 -4.21 49.24
CA PHE A 31 -37.99 -4.88 48.52
C PHE A 31 -38.30 -6.22 49.22
N GLN A 32 -39.48 -6.29 49.84
CA GLN A 32 -40.11 -7.53 50.28
C GLN A 32 -40.93 -8.13 49.12
N PHE A 33 -40.83 -9.44 48.95
CA PHE A 33 -41.74 -10.24 48.13
C PHE A 33 -42.84 -10.84 49.01
N GLN A 34 -44.10 -10.70 48.60
CA GLN A 34 -45.18 -11.62 48.96
C GLN A 34 -45.89 -12.07 47.68
N GLN A 35 -46.07 -13.39 47.54
CA GLN A 35 -46.97 -14.02 46.57
C GLN A 35 -48.43 -13.70 46.91
N ILE A 36 -49.35 -13.83 45.92
CA ILE A 36 -50.56 -14.69 45.92
C ILE A 36 -51.23 -14.65 44.52
N HIS A 37 -51.83 -15.78 44.16
CA HIS A 37 -52.60 -16.21 42.97
C HIS A 37 -53.69 -15.30 42.37
N GLY A 38 -54.04 -15.54 41.10
CA GLY A 38 -55.45 -15.63 40.67
C GLY A 38 -55.92 -14.88 39.40
N HIS A 39 -56.14 -15.64 38.31
CA HIS A 39 -57.21 -15.54 37.28
C HIS A 39 -58.13 -14.28 37.18
N LYS A 40 -58.17 -13.61 36.01
CA LYS A 40 -59.31 -13.56 35.03
C LYS A 40 -59.24 -12.36 34.05
N SER A 41 -59.78 -12.63 32.86
CA SER A 41 -60.13 -11.77 31.73
C SER A 41 -60.87 -10.46 32.07
N SER A 42 -60.56 -9.34 31.39
CA SER A 42 -61.53 -8.52 30.62
C SER A 42 -60.86 -7.25 30.02
N THR A 43 -61.34 -6.89 28.82
CA THR A 43 -61.28 -5.65 28.00
C THR A 43 -61.24 -4.34 28.82
N VAL A 44 -60.61 -3.20 28.46
CA VAL A 44 -60.82 -2.14 27.41
C VAL A 44 -59.71 -1.04 27.63
N PRO A 45 -59.61 0.16 26.96
CA PRO A 45 -59.79 0.63 25.58
C PRO A 45 -58.53 1.30 24.97
N PHE A 46 -58.61 1.60 23.67
CA PHE A 46 -57.78 2.54 22.90
C PHE A 46 -57.68 3.93 23.56
N LEU A 47 -56.46 4.46 23.72
CA LEU A 47 -56.20 5.90 23.86
C LEU A 47 -55.14 6.31 22.83
N LEU A 48 -55.56 7.14 21.88
CA LEU A 48 -54.72 7.84 20.92
C LEU A 48 -53.92 8.93 21.66
N GLY A 49 -52.59 8.79 21.69
CA GLY A 49 -51.65 9.86 22.02
C GLY A 49 -50.97 10.38 20.74
N PRO A 50 -50.64 11.68 20.64
CA PRO A 50 -50.11 12.27 19.41
C PRO A 50 -48.70 11.77 19.07
N VAL A 51 -48.46 11.57 17.78
CA VAL A 51 -47.16 11.25 17.18
C VAL A 51 -46.19 12.41 17.43
N SER A 52 -45.14 12.16 18.21
CA SER A 52 -44.00 13.08 18.35
C SER A 52 -43.28 13.21 17.00
N LYS A 53 -43.10 14.47 16.58
CA LYS A 53 -42.34 14.87 15.39
C LYS A 53 -40.95 14.24 15.37
N VAL A 54 -40.61 13.61 14.24
CA VAL A 54 -39.24 13.27 13.85
C VAL A 54 -38.44 14.57 13.68
N PRO A 55 -37.18 14.66 14.15
CA PRO A 55 -36.38 15.88 14.01
C PRO A 55 -36.04 16.16 12.54
N SER A 56 -36.11 17.44 12.15
CA SER A 56 -35.89 17.96 10.79
C SER A 56 -34.47 17.77 10.23
N SER A 57 -33.50 17.32 11.04
CA SER A 57 -32.11 17.13 10.62
C SER A 57 -31.87 15.84 9.82
N LEU A 58 -32.60 14.76 10.12
CA LEU A 58 -32.48 13.49 9.38
C LEU A 58 -32.96 13.62 7.93
N SER A 59 -33.96 14.46 7.71
CA SER A 59 -34.50 14.77 6.38
C SER A 59 -33.59 15.68 5.54
N GLN A 60 -32.69 16.45 6.17
CA GLN A 60 -31.69 17.26 5.47
C GLN A 60 -30.49 16.42 5.04
N GLU A 61 -29.98 15.54 5.91
CA GLU A 61 -28.89 14.62 5.57
C GLU A 61 -29.30 13.59 4.50
N GLN A 62 -30.53 13.06 4.56
CA GLN A 62 -31.06 12.16 3.53
C GLN A 62 -31.24 12.89 2.18
N SER A 63 -31.65 14.17 2.21
CA SER A 63 -31.81 15.00 1.02
C SER A 63 -30.48 15.31 0.32
N GLU A 64 -29.40 15.48 1.09
CA GLU A 64 -28.06 15.70 0.54
C GLU A 64 -27.48 14.41 -0.06
N GLN A 65 -27.68 13.28 0.61
CA GLN A 65 -27.25 11.96 0.13
C GLN A 65 -27.96 11.57 -1.18
N ASP A 66 -29.27 11.83 -1.29
CA ASP A 66 -30.04 11.57 -2.51
C ASP A 66 -29.59 12.47 -3.66
N THR A 67 -29.23 13.72 -3.37
CA THR A 67 -28.68 14.67 -4.36
C THR A 67 -27.33 14.19 -4.90
N ILE A 68 -26.45 13.68 -4.01
CA ILE A 68 -25.16 13.12 -4.41
C ILE A 68 -25.34 11.90 -5.32
N TYR A 69 -26.29 11.01 -5.01
CA TYR A 69 -26.55 9.81 -5.81
C TYR A 69 -27.12 10.15 -7.20
N GLN A 70 -27.97 11.17 -7.29
CA GLN A 70 -28.49 11.70 -8.55
C GLN A 70 -27.38 12.31 -9.41
N ASN A 71 -26.50 13.12 -8.81
CA ASN A 71 -25.34 13.69 -9.49
C ASN A 71 -24.38 12.60 -10.01
N LEU A 72 -24.14 11.56 -9.22
CA LEU A 72 -23.32 10.40 -9.60
C LEU A 72 -23.90 9.64 -10.80
N THR A 73 -25.21 9.48 -10.83
CA THR A 73 -25.93 8.79 -11.91
C THR A 73 -25.87 9.59 -13.21
N GLN A 74 -26.01 10.92 -13.14
CA GLN A 74 -25.86 11.81 -14.29
C GLN A 74 -24.42 11.84 -14.82
N LEU A 75 -23.42 11.86 -13.93
CA LEU A 75 -22.01 11.80 -14.31
C LEU A 75 -21.70 10.49 -15.04
N LYS A 76 -22.20 9.36 -14.54
CA LYS A 76 -22.02 8.03 -15.14
C LYS A 76 -22.62 7.94 -16.54
N ALA A 77 -23.77 8.59 -16.78
CA ALA A 77 -24.40 8.66 -18.09
C ALA A 77 -23.60 9.55 -19.06
N ALA A 78 -23.12 10.71 -18.59
CA ALA A 78 -22.29 11.61 -19.40
C ALA A 78 -20.94 10.99 -19.79
N VAL A 79 -20.35 10.18 -18.91
CA VAL A 79 -19.11 9.43 -19.16
C VAL A 79 -19.26 8.39 -20.28
N GLY A 80 -20.46 7.83 -20.47
CA GLY A 80 -20.74 6.84 -21.53
C GLY A 80 -20.70 7.41 -22.95
N GLU A 81 -20.84 8.73 -23.12
CA GLU A 81 -21.09 9.38 -24.41
C GLU A 81 -19.85 10.05 -25.05
N LEU A 82 -18.66 9.89 -24.48
CA LEU A 82 -17.60 10.87 -24.68
C LEU A 82 -16.21 10.28 -25.03
N SER A 83 -15.75 10.45 -26.28
CA SER A 83 -14.37 10.18 -26.69
C SER A 83 -13.42 11.40 -26.53
N GLU A 84 -12.20 11.06 -26.08
CA GLU A 84 -10.82 11.57 -26.23
C GLU A 84 -10.35 13.00 -25.81
N LYS A 85 -9.28 12.95 -25.00
CA LYS A 85 -8.26 13.92 -24.53
C LYS A 85 -8.62 15.16 -23.67
N SER A 86 -9.63 15.98 -23.95
CA SER A 86 -9.88 17.15 -23.05
C SER A 86 -10.43 16.74 -21.67
N LYS A 87 -11.10 15.59 -21.65
CA LYS A 87 -11.92 15.11 -20.53
C LYS A 87 -11.09 14.50 -19.41
N LEU A 88 -9.89 14.00 -19.68
CA LEU A 88 -9.06 13.37 -18.66
C LEU A 88 -8.61 14.40 -17.61
N GLN A 89 -8.29 15.61 -18.04
CA GLN A 89 -7.86 16.68 -17.14
C GLN A 89 -9.01 17.20 -16.28
N GLU A 90 -10.20 17.33 -16.87
CA GLU A 90 -11.44 17.63 -16.14
C GLU A 90 -11.79 16.51 -15.16
N ILE A 91 -11.67 15.23 -15.56
CA ILE A 91 -11.85 14.06 -14.69
C ILE A 91 -10.87 14.08 -13.50
N TYR A 92 -9.60 14.40 -13.72
CA TYR A 92 -8.61 14.51 -12.64
C TYR A 92 -8.92 15.66 -11.68
N GLN A 93 -9.45 16.76 -12.19
CA GLN A 93 -9.79 17.93 -11.40
C GLN A 93 -11.04 17.67 -10.54
N GLU A 94 -12.05 17.04 -11.12
CA GLU A 94 -13.26 16.56 -10.41
C GLU A 94 -12.92 15.52 -9.34
N LEU A 95 -12.03 14.56 -9.65
CA LEU A 95 -11.55 13.58 -8.66
C LEU A 95 -10.82 14.23 -7.49
N THR A 96 -10.09 15.31 -7.76
CA THR A 96 -9.35 16.05 -6.72
C THR A 96 -10.31 16.81 -5.79
N GLN A 97 -11.35 17.42 -6.34
CA GLN A 97 -12.38 18.11 -5.56
C GLN A 97 -13.22 17.12 -4.74
N LEU A 98 -13.59 15.98 -5.33
CA LEU A 98 -14.31 14.91 -4.64
C LEU A 98 -13.51 14.39 -3.44
N LYS A 99 -12.20 14.18 -3.62
CA LYS A 99 -11.30 13.74 -2.55
C LYS A 99 -11.24 14.75 -1.38
N ALA A 100 -11.28 16.05 -1.67
CA ALA A 100 -11.27 17.09 -0.65
C ALA A 100 -12.61 17.12 0.12
N ALA A 101 -13.75 17.06 -0.58
CA ALA A 101 -15.08 17.06 0.04
C ALA A 101 -15.31 15.81 0.90
N VAL A 102 -14.81 14.66 0.46
CA VAL A 102 -14.87 13.40 1.21
C VAL A 102 -14.03 13.43 2.50
N GLY A 103 -12.99 14.28 2.56
CA GLY A 103 -12.16 14.49 3.76
C GLY A 103 -12.85 15.29 4.88
N GLU A 104 -13.95 15.98 4.59
CA GLU A 104 -14.69 16.84 5.53
C GLU A 104 -15.89 16.13 6.20
N LEU A 105 -16.22 14.88 5.81
CA LEU A 105 -17.38 14.15 6.33
C LEU A 105 -17.11 13.48 7.70
N PRO A 106 -17.97 13.68 8.72
CA PRO A 106 -17.79 13.10 10.04
C PRO A 106 -18.39 11.69 10.13
N GLU A 107 -17.68 10.68 9.64
CA GLU A 107 -17.70 9.31 10.20
C GLU A 107 -16.51 8.49 9.65
N LYS A 108 -15.50 8.25 10.50
CA LYS A 108 -14.23 7.56 10.15
C LYS A 108 -14.41 6.16 9.52
N SER A 109 -15.55 5.49 9.71
CA SER A 109 -15.79 4.14 9.19
C SER A 109 -16.20 4.12 7.70
N LYS A 110 -17.15 4.96 7.29
CA LYS A 110 -17.62 5.04 5.89
C LYS A 110 -16.55 5.60 4.95
N LEU A 111 -15.75 6.55 5.44
CA LEU A 111 -14.62 7.11 4.70
C LEU A 111 -13.56 6.04 4.38
N GLN A 112 -13.28 5.15 5.33
CA GLN A 112 -12.32 4.06 5.15
C GLN A 112 -12.80 3.05 4.11
N GLU A 113 -14.08 2.71 4.12
CA GLU A 113 -14.69 1.81 3.12
C GLU A 113 -14.65 2.41 1.71
N ILE A 114 -15.03 3.68 1.57
CA ILE A 114 -14.94 4.40 0.28
C ILE A 114 -13.50 4.44 -0.23
N TYR A 115 -12.53 4.72 0.64
CA TYR A 115 -11.12 4.75 0.27
C TYR A 115 -10.61 3.36 -0.16
N GLN A 116 -11.08 2.31 0.50
CA GLN A 116 -10.76 0.93 0.17
C GLN A 116 -11.31 0.56 -1.21
N GLU A 117 -12.58 0.87 -1.49
CA GLU A 117 -13.21 0.64 -2.79
C GLU A 117 -12.52 1.43 -3.91
N LEU A 118 -12.18 2.69 -3.66
CA LEU A 118 -11.46 3.53 -4.61
C LEU A 118 -10.06 2.96 -4.91
N THR A 119 -9.38 2.41 -3.91
CA THR A 119 -8.08 1.74 -4.09
C THR A 119 -8.23 0.48 -4.92
N GLN A 120 -9.29 -0.32 -4.70
CA GLN A 120 -9.58 -1.51 -5.51
C GLN A 120 -9.91 -1.15 -6.96
N LEU A 121 -10.73 -0.12 -7.18
CA LEU A 121 -11.09 0.35 -8.51
C LEU A 121 -9.88 0.89 -9.26
N LYS A 122 -9.03 1.68 -8.59
CA LYS A 122 -7.76 2.15 -9.16
C LYS A 122 -6.88 0.98 -9.59
N ALA A 123 -6.70 -0.01 -8.73
CA ALA A 123 -5.92 -1.21 -9.07
C ALA A 123 -6.54 -2.00 -10.24
N ALA A 124 -7.86 -2.06 -10.33
CA ALA A 124 -8.55 -2.71 -11.45
C ALA A 124 -8.32 -1.95 -12.77
N VAL A 125 -8.35 -0.61 -12.75
CA VAL A 125 -8.04 0.22 -13.92
C VAL A 125 -6.57 0.08 -14.33
N GLU A 126 -5.64 0.10 -13.38
CA GLU A 126 -4.21 -0.10 -13.67
C GLU A 126 -3.94 -1.46 -14.32
N ARG A 127 -4.71 -2.51 -13.98
CA ARG A 127 -4.62 -3.82 -14.65
C ARG A 127 -5.07 -3.81 -16.11
N LEU A 128 -5.93 -2.86 -16.50
CA LEU A 128 -6.34 -2.69 -17.90
C LEU A 128 -5.25 -1.99 -18.74
N CYS A 129 -4.38 -1.21 -18.08
CA CYS A 129 -3.30 -0.49 -18.72
C CYS A 129 -2.12 -1.42 -18.97
N ARG A 130 -2.07 -1.94 -20.21
CA ARG A 130 -1.09 -2.95 -20.64
C ARG A 130 -0.27 -2.55 -21.85
N HIS A 131 -0.34 -1.28 -22.27
CA HIS A 131 0.44 -0.82 -23.40
C HIS A 131 1.88 -0.56 -22.97
N CYS A 132 2.80 -1.20 -23.69
CA CYS A 132 4.23 -0.97 -23.59
C CYS A 132 4.77 -0.46 -24.93
N PRO A 133 5.85 0.32 -24.92
CA PRO A 133 6.54 0.67 -26.16
C PRO A 133 7.00 -0.58 -26.92
N LYS A 134 7.26 -0.42 -28.21
CA LYS A 134 7.86 -1.49 -29.02
C LYS A 134 9.16 -1.98 -28.37
N ASP A 135 9.35 -3.30 -28.35
CA ASP A 135 10.51 -4.00 -27.77
C ASP A 135 10.60 -3.95 -26.22
N TRP A 136 9.52 -3.52 -25.54
CA TRP A 136 9.38 -3.63 -24.09
C TRP A 136 8.43 -4.79 -23.72
N THR A 137 8.76 -5.50 -22.64
CA THR A 137 7.95 -6.60 -22.13
C THR A 137 7.00 -6.12 -21.05
N PHE A 138 5.70 -6.42 -21.16
CA PHE A 138 4.73 -6.15 -20.11
C PHE A 138 4.79 -7.21 -19.01
N PHE A 139 4.81 -6.78 -17.75
CA PHE A 139 4.60 -7.64 -16.58
C PHE A 139 3.99 -6.84 -15.43
N GLN A 140 2.84 -7.31 -14.90
CA GLN A 140 2.15 -6.75 -13.72
C GLN A 140 2.09 -5.20 -13.68
N GLY A 141 1.52 -4.59 -14.71
CA GLY A 141 1.30 -3.14 -14.77
C GLY A 141 2.55 -2.32 -15.11
N ASN A 142 3.67 -2.97 -15.40
CA ASN A 142 4.93 -2.31 -15.77
C ASN A 142 5.45 -2.84 -17.11
N CYS A 143 6.27 -2.01 -17.75
CA CYS A 143 7.00 -2.31 -18.96
C CYS A 143 8.49 -2.41 -18.64
N TYR A 144 9.13 -3.45 -19.16
CA TYR A 144 10.53 -3.75 -18.94
C TYR A 144 11.29 -3.74 -20.27
N PHE A 145 12.41 -3.04 -20.31
CA PHE A 145 13.31 -3.02 -21.46
C PHE A 145 14.58 -3.78 -21.12
N MET A 146 14.82 -4.87 -21.83
CA MET A 146 16.09 -5.61 -21.76
C MET A 146 17.00 -5.06 -22.86
N SER A 147 18.12 -4.46 -22.47
CA SER A 147 19.04 -3.86 -23.43
C SER A 147 19.61 -4.88 -24.42
N ASN A 148 19.99 -4.40 -25.61
CA ASN A 148 20.72 -5.17 -26.62
C ASN A 148 22.21 -4.78 -26.74
N SER A 149 22.66 -3.84 -25.91
CA SER A 149 24.05 -3.44 -25.79
C SER A 149 24.45 -3.46 -24.32
N GLN A 150 25.74 -3.25 -24.04
CA GLN A 150 26.28 -3.27 -22.70
C GLN A 150 26.79 -1.88 -22.31
N ARG A 151 26.69 -1.55 -21.03
CA ARG A 151 27.15 -0.30 -20.42
C ARG A 151 27.54 -0.57 -18.96
N ASN A 152 28.45 0.25 -18.43
CA ASN A 152 28.66 0.33 -16.99
C ASN A 152 27.37 0.74 -16.23
N TRP A 153 27.36 0.51 -14.92
CA TRP A 153 26.15 0.66 -14.11
C TRP A 153 25.61 2.10 -14.12
N HIS A 154 26.49 3.10 -13.98
CA HIS A 154 26.15 4.52 -13.99
C HIS A 154 25.53 4.97 -15.32
N ASN A 155 26.09 4.51 -16.44
CA ASN A 155 25.58 4.78 -17.78
C ASN A 155 24.26 4.05 -18.04
N SER A 156 24.04 2.91 -17.40
CA SER A 156 22.77 2.16 -17.46
C SER A 156 21.66 2.89 -16.69
N VAL A 157 21.96 3.45 -15.51
CA VAL A 157 21.04 4.35 -14.79
C VAL A 157 20.62 5.52 -15.68
N THR A 158 21.59 6.16 -16.35
CA THR A 158 21.33 7.29 -17.25
C THR A 158 20.50 6.86 -18.47
N ALA A 159 20.83 5.73 -19.11
CA ALA A 159 20.11 5.20 -20.26
C ALA A 159 18.62 4.96 -19.98
N CYS A 160 18.28 4.45 -18.79
CA CYS A 160 16.88 4.29 -18.41
C CYS A 160 16.16 5.63 -18.23
N ARG A 161 16.83 6.64 -17.65
CA ARG A 161 16.25 7.98 -17.49
C ARG A 161 15.94 8.65 -18.83
N GLU A 162 16.80 8.48 -19.84
CA GLU A 162 16.61 9.01 -21.19
C GLU A 162 15.31 8.54 -21.84
N VAL A 163 14.86 7.32 -21.52
CA VAL A 163 13.62 6.73 -22.04
C VAL A 163 12.45 6.81 -21.06
N ARG A 164 12.53 7.76 -20.10
CA ARG A 164 11.55 8.01 -19.03
C ARG A 164 11.23 6.76 -18.22
N ALA A 165 12.27 6.03 -17.87
CA ALA A 165 12.24 4.83 -17.05
C ALA A 165 13.29 4.91 -15.94
N GLN A 166 13.36 3.86 -15.12
CA GLN A 166 14.37 3.71 -14.08
C GLN A 166 15.11 2.40 -14.29
N LEU A 167 16.40 2.34 -13.92
CA LEU A 167 17.10 1.06 -13.81
C LEU A 167 16.35 0.20 -12.78
N VAL A 168 16.06 -1.05 -13.12
CA VAL A 168 14.95 -1.78 -12.48
C VAL A 168 15.07 -1.86 -10.96
N VAL A 169 14.01 -1.41 -10.29
CA VAL A 169 13.82 -1.56 -8.84
C VAL A 169 12.76 -2.62 -8.61
N ILE A 170 13.15 -3.70 -7.94
CA ILE A 170 12.32 -4.89 -7.76
C ILE A 170 11.49 -4.73 -6.49
N LYS A 171 10.16 -4.90 -6.61
CA LYS A 171 9.22 -4.64 -5.51
C LYS A 171 8.49 -5.89 -5.03
N SER A 172 8.58 -7.01 -5.73
CA SER A 172 7.95 -8.28 -5.33
C SER A 172 8.78 -9.50 -5.69
N ALA A 173 8.48 -10.63 -5.04
CA ALA A 173 9.12 -11.90 -5.35
C ALA A 173 8.74 -12.40 -6.75
N GLU A 174 7.51 -12.12 -7.19
CA GLU A 174 7.02 -12.44 -8.53
C GLU A 174 7.77 -11.66 -9.60
N GLU A 175 8.06 -10.38 -9.36
CA GLU A 175 8.88 -9.55 -10.24
C GLU A 175 10.32 -10.06 -10.30
N GLN A 176 10.93 -10.37 -9.15
CA GLN A 176 12.27 -10.97 -9.09
C GLN A 176 12.35 -12.25 -9.93
N ASN A 177 11.41 -13.18 -9.74
CA ASN A 177 11.40 -14.46 -10.45
C ASN A 177 11.19 -14.26 -11.97
N PHE A 178 10.31 -13.33 -12.35
CA PHE A 178 10.09 -12.96 -13.74
C PHE A 178 11.40 -12.48 -14.38
N LEU A 179 12.09 -11.52 -13.77
CA LEU A 179 13.33 -10.95 -14.30
C LEU A 179 14.47 -11.98 -14.33
N GLN A 180 14.64 -12.77 -13.27
CA GLN A 180 15.64 -13.84 -13.22
C GLN A 180 15.44 -14.86 -14.34
N LEU A 181 14.18 -15.18 -14.69
CA LEU A 181 13.89 -16.08 -15.81
C LEU A 181 14.28 -15.47 -17.17
N GLN A 182 14.11 -14.16 -17.36
CA GLN A 182 14.50 -13.51 -18.62
C GLN A 182 16.03 -13.44 -18.78
N THR A 183 16.75 -13.10 -17.71
CA THR A 183 18.22 -12.98 -17.74
C THR A 183 18.90 -14.35 -17.86
N SER A 184 18.41 -15.36 -17.13
CA SER A 184 18.92 -16.74 -17.24
C SER A 184 18.69 -17.34 -18.62
N ARG A 185 17.51 -17.17 -19.22
CA ARG A 185 17.22 -17.68 -20.57
C ARG A 185 18.06 -17.04 -21.67
N SER A 186 18.49 -15.80 -21.47
CA SER A 186 19.34 -15.09 -22.42
C SER A 186 20.83 -15.27 -22.15
N ASN A 187 21.21 -15.90 -21.03
CA ASN A 187 22.58 -16.02 -20.54
C ASN A 187 23.30 -14.64 -20.51
N ARG A 188 22.58 -13.60 -20.07
CA ARG A 188 23.10 -12.22 -20.01
C ARG A 188 23.20 -11.73 -18.57
N PHE A 189 24.41 -11.38 -18.16
CA PHE A 189 24.63 -10.56 -16.97
C PHE A 189 23.98 -9.19 -17.18
N SER A 190 23.12 -8.78 -16.25
CA SER A 190 22.29 -7.60 -16.42
C SER A 190 22.24 -6.76 -15.14
N TRP A 191 22.57 -5.48 -15.25
CA TRP A 191 22.44 -4.53 -14.15
C TRP A 191 21.00 -4.36 -13.68
N MET A 192 20.84 -4.28 -12.36
CA MET A 192 19.62 -3.80 -11.70
C MET A 192 19.91 -2.51 -10.93
N GLY A 193 18.86 -1.82 -10.51
CA GLY A 193 18.97 -0.55 -9.81
C GLY A 193 19.31 -0.70 -8.34
N LEU A 194 20.26 -1.55 -7.98
CA LEU A 194 20.67 -1.87 -6.60
C LEU A 194 22.19 -1.71 -6.46
N SER A 195 22.62 -0.97 -5.43
CA SER A 195 24.03 -0.68 -5.15
C SER A 195 24.24 -0.41 -3.66
N ASP A 196 25.46 -0.58 -3.15
CA ASP A 196 25.88 -0.14 -1.81
C ASP A 196 26.96 0.96 -1.84
N LEU A 197 27.12 1.63 -2.99
CA LEU A 197 27.97 2.80 -3.24
C LEU A 197 27.97 3.89 -2.13
N ASN A 198 26.84 4.06 -1.43
CA ASN A 198 26.71 5.07 -0.38
C ASN A 198 27.33 4.62 0.96
N GLN A 199 27.24 3.32 1.25
CA GLN A 199 27.75 2.72 2.47
C GLN A 199 27.93 1.22 2.22
N GLU A 200 29.19 0.79 2.20
CA GLU A 200 29.60 -0.60 2.09
C GLU A 200 28.75 -1.55 2.95
N GLY A 201 28.25 -2.62 2.34
CA GLY A 201 27.38 -3.62 2.97
C GLY A 201 25.93 -3.17 3.19
N THR A 202 25.58 -1.93 2.84
CA THR A 202 24.23 -1.36 2.97
C THR A 202 23.61 -1.11 1.59
N TRP A 203 23.02 -2.16 1.05
CA TRP A 203 22.39 -2.15 -0.27
C TRP A 203 21.13 -1.29 -0.33
N GLN A 204 21.11 -0.37 -1.30
CA GLN A 204 20.01 0.57 -1.55
C GLN A 204 19.62 0.58 -3.03
N TRP A 205 18.31 0.66 -3.28
CA TRP A 205 17.77 0.82 -4.62
C TRP A 205 17.96 2.26 -5.13
N VAL A 206 18.02 2.45 -6.45
CA VAL A 206 18.14 3.78 -7.09
C VAL A 206 16.94 4.71 -6.86
N ASP A 207 15.84 4.21 -6.27
CA ASP A 207 14.70 5.01 -5.80
C ASP A 207 14.84 5.44 -4.32
N GLY A 208 15.96 5.11 -3.67
CA GLY A 208 16.27 5.42 -2.28
C GLY A 208 15.75 4.39 -1.27
N SER A 209 14.94 3.41 -1.69
CA SER A 209 14.47 2.37 -0.76
C SER A 209 15.59 1.40 -0.36
N PRO A 210 15.66 0.95 0.90
CA PRO A 210 16.67 -0.03 1.31
C PRO A 210 16.32 -1.43 0.80
N LEU A 211 17.34 -2.29 0.66
CA LEU A 211 17.12 -3.71 0.39
C LEU A 211 16.44 -4.38 1.59
N SER A 212 15.29 -5.02 1.37
CA SER A 212 14.56 -5.68 2.46
C SER A 212 15.25 -7.00 2.86
N PRO A 213 15.17 -7.41 4.15
CA PRO A 213 15.74 -8.69 4.59
C PRO A 213 15.21 -9.91 3.82
N SER A 214 13.96 -9.89 3.35
CA SER A 214 13.37 -10.99 2.59
C SER A 214 13.95 -11.15 1.19
N PHE A 215 14.65 -10.13 0.67
CA PHE A 215 15.29 -10.14 -0.63
C PHE A 215 16.75 -10.62 -0.58
N GLN A 216 17.36 -10.68 0.61
CA GLN A 216 18.73 -11.20 0.80
C GLN A 216 18.93 -12.62 0.26
N ARG A 217 17.86 -13.42 0.21
CA ARG A 217 17.87 -14.79 -0.32
C ARG A 217 18.16 -14.90 -1.83
N TYR A 218 18.18 -13.79 -2.56
CA TYR A 218 18.37 -13.79 -4.01
C TYR A 218 19.85 -13.62 -4.42
N TRP A 219 20.73 -13.25 -3.48
CA TRP A 219 22.16 -13.35 -3.69
C TRP A 219 22.58 -14.79 -3.96
N ASN A 220 23.51 -14.99 -4.89
CA ASN A 220 24.12 -16.29 -5.11
C ASN A 220 24.92 -16.74 -3.89
N SER A 221 25.23 -18.03 -3.83
CA SER A 221 26.06 -18.58 -2.74
C SER A 221 27.43 -17.92 -2.74
N GLY A 222 27.76 -17.20 -1.67
CA GLY A 222 29.00 -16.45 -1.54
C GLY A 222 28.82 -14.94 -1.68
N GLU A 223 27.68 -14.49 -2.22
CA GLU A 223 27.40 -13.08 -2.49
C GLU A 223 26.53 -12.43 -1.41
N PRO A 224 26.61 -11.09 -1.24
CA PRO A 224 27.61 -10.20 -1.84
C PRO A 224 28.99 -10.39 -1.17
N ASN A 225 30.06 -10.43 -1.96
CA ASN A 225 31.41 -10.75 -1.47
C ASN A 225 32.39 -9.56 -1.42
N ASN A 226 32.03 -8.45 -2.06
CA ASN A 226 32.84 -7.26 -2.25
C ASN A 226 34.29 -7.54 -2.72
N SER A 227 34.45 -8.43 -3.69
CA SER A 227 35.75 -8.89 -4.18
C SER A 227 36.37 -7.86 -5.12
N GLY A 228 36.92 -6.80 -4.53
CA GLY A 228 37.60 -5.74 -5.26
C GLY A 228 36.76 -4.49 -5.47
N ASN A 229 35.98 -4.10 -4.44
CA ASN A 229 35.13 -2.90 -4.42
C ASN A 229 33.96 -3.00 -5.42
N GLU A 230 33.14 -4.02 -5.21
CA GLU A 230 32.04 -4.44 -6.07
C GLU A 230 30.71 -3.86 -5.59
N ASP A 231 30.45 -2.60 -5.93
CA ASP A 231 29.34 -1.87 -5.28
C ASP A 231 27.99 -1.92 -6.03
N CYS A 232 27.89 -2.71 -7.10
CA CYS A 232 26.75 -2.72 -8.02
C CYS A 232 26.18 -4.12 -8.27
N ALA A 233 24.86 -4.30 -8.15
CA ALA A 233 24.23 -5.60 -8.29
C ALA A 233 23.84 -5.93 -9.73
N GLU A 234 24.14 -7.14 -10.17
CA GLU A 234 23.71 -7.74 -11.43
C GLU A 234 22.89 -9.01 -11.22
N PHE A 235 22.07 -9.35 -12.21
CA PHE A 235 21.56 -10.70 -12.37
C PHE A 235 22.66 -11.59 -12.94
N SER A 236 23.00 -12.67 -12.23
CA SER A 236 24.06 -13.62 -12.60
C SER A 236 23.58 -15.06 -12.38
N GLY A 237 23.45 -15.81 -13.48
CA GLY A 237 22.92 -17.18 -13.44
C GLY A 237 21.49 -17.25 -12.89
N SER A 238 21.34 -17.87 -11.71
CA SER A 238 20.05 -18.08 -11.02
C SER A 238 19.78 -17.10 -9.87
N GLY A 239 20.70 -16.19 -9.59
CA GLY A 239 20.56 -15.21 -8.51
C GLY A 239 21.24 -13.90 -8.86
N TRP A 240 21.68 -13.19 -7.82
CA TRP A 240 22.37 -11.92 -7.90
C TRP A 240 23.85 -12.06 -7.58
N ASN A 241 24.65 -11.18 -8.17
CA ASN A 241 26.06 -11.01 -7.90
C ASN A 241 26.35 -9.52 -7.70
N ASP A 242 27.20 -9.17 -6.76
CA ASP A 242 27.80 -7.85 -6.68
C ASP A 242 29.01 -7.81 -7.60
N ASN A 243 29.16 -6.73 -8.36
CA ASN A 243 30.22 -6.61 -9.33
C ASN A 243 30.69 -5.16 -9.39
N ARG A 244 31.90 -4.95 -9.89
CA ARG A 244 32.46 -3.62 -10.07
C ARG A 244 31.57 -2.81 -11.01
N CYS A 245 31.20 -1.61 -10.57
CA CYS A 245 30.28 -0.74 -11.30
C CYS A 245 30.80 -0.26 -12.67
N ASP A 246 32.10 -0.42 -12.96
CA ASP A 246 32.76 -0.05 -14.22
C ASP A 246 32.67 -1.14 -15.30
N ILE A 247 32.21 -2.35 -14.97
CA ILE A 247 32.02 -3.44 -15.92
C ILE A 247 30.85 -3.16 -16.88
N ASP A 248 31.06 -3.43 -18.16
CA ASP A 248 29.99 -3.37 -19.15
C ASP A 248 29.11 -4.61 -19.06
N ASN A 249 27.86 -4.42 -18.61
CA ASN A 249 26.82 -5.45 -18.64
C ASN A 249 25.60 -4.95 -19.42
N TYR A 250 24.70 -5.86 -19.76
CA TYR A 250 23.36 -5.48 -20.17
C TYR A 250 22.64 -4.78 -19.00
N TRP A 251 21.51 -4.14 -19.24
CA TRP A 251 20.72 -3.52 -18.19
C TRP A 251 19.22 -3.68 -18.44
N ILE A 252 18.44 -3.55 -17.37
CA ILE A 252 16.98 -3.63 -17.43
C ILE A 252 16.37 -2.32 -16.95
N CYS A 253 15.60 -1.66 -17.81
CA CYS A 253 14.78 -0.52 -17.41
C CYS A 253 13.36 -0.94 -17.07
N LYS A 254 12.72 -0.23 -16.14
CA LYS A 254 11.33 -0.39 -15.74
C LYS A 254 10.60 0.95 -15.78
N LYS A 255 9.36 0.95 -16.29
CA LYS A 255 8.41 2.05 -16.15
C LYS A 255 6.97 1.54 -16.10
N PRO A 256 6.00 2.32 -15.58
CA PRO A 256 4.59 1.94 -15.62
C PRO A 256 4.10 1.72 -17.04
N ALA A 257 3.20 0.76 -17.22
CA ALA A 257 2.46 0.60 -18.47
C ALA A 257 1.44 1.74 -18.63
N VAL A 258 1.13 2.09 -19.87
CA VAL A 258 0.17 3.15 -20.19
C VAL A 258 -1.16 2.57 -20.64
N CYS A 259 -2.24 3.33 -20.47
CA CYS A 259 -3.58 2.90 -20.84
C CYS A 259 -3.85 3.11 -22.33
N PHE A 260 -3.28 4.18 -22.91
CA PHE A 260 -3.44 4.58 -24.31
C PHE A 260 -2.07 4.71 -24.97
N ARG A 261 -1.99 4.54 -26.29
CA ARG A 261 -0.76 4.81 -27.05
C ARG A 261 -0.70 6.31 -27.29
N ASP A 262 0.48 6.90 -27.11
CA ASP A 262 0.76 8.21 -27.69
C ASP A 262 0.92 7.98 -29.20
N GLU A 263 -0.12 8.30 -29.98
CA GLU A 263 -0.02 8.47 -31.44
C GLU A 263 0.80 9.71 -31.81
#